data_AF-A0A973UW70-F1
#
_entry.id   AF-A0A973UW70-F1
#
_cell.length_a   1.000
_cell.length_b   1.000
_cell.length_c   1.000
_cell.angle_alpha   90.00
_cell.angle_beta   90.00
_cell.angle_gamma   90.00
#
_symmetry.space_group_name_H-M   'P 1'
#
loop_
_entity.id
_entity.type
_entity.pdbx_description
1 polymer ?
#
loop_
_entity_poly.entity_id
_entity_poly.type
_entity_poly.pdbx_seq_one_letter_code
_entity_poly.pdbx_strand_id
1 'polypeptide(L)' 'MTAVRYGVNYLPSRDWWYAWVDWDDASIARDLDVIAGLGFDHLRIQCLWPLFQPNPAHVS' A
#
# COMPACT_ATOMS: atom_id res chain seq x y z
N MET A 1 -22.69 14.68 12.92
CA MET A 1 -21.36 15.11 12.44
C MET A 1 -20.53 13.87 12.17
N THR A 2 -19.89 13.77 11.00
CA THR A 2 -18.91 12.72 10.75
C THR A 2 -17.62 13.06 11.49
N ALA A 3 -17.06 12.10 12.23
CA ALA A 3 -15.76 12.28 12.89
C ALA A 3 -14.65 12.39 11.83
N VAL A 4 -13.64 13.22 12.10
CA VAL A 4 -12.42 13.29 11.28
C VAL A 4 -11.69 11.95 11.37
N ARG A 5 -11.20 11.45 10.24
CA ARG A 5 -10.41 10.22 10.15
C ARG A 5 -8.92 10.54 10.03
N TYR A 6 -8.09 9.69 10.61
CA TYR A 6 -6.64 9.84 10.62
C TYR A 6 -6.00 8.61 9.97
N GLY A 7 -5.23 8.85 8.92
CA GLY A 7 -4.57 7.81 8.16
C GLY A 7 -3.22 8.24 7.62
N VAL A 8 -2.56 7.32 6.93
CA VAL A 8 -1.20 7.51 6.40
C VAL A 8 -1.12 7.28 4.90
N ASN A 9 -0.22 7.98 4.22
CA ASN A 9 0.22 7.57 2.88
C ASN A 9 1.25 6.46 3.07
N TYR A 10 0.92 5.24 2.65
CA TYR A 10 1.73 4.07 2.90
C TYR A 10 2.78 3.90 1.80
N LEU A 11 4.05 3.80 2.22
CA LEU A 11 5.21 3.49 1.40
C LEU A 11 5.80 2.21 2.01
N PRO A 12 5.88 1.08 1.29
CA PRO A 12 6.46 -0.15 1.82
C PRO A 12 7.85 0.10 2.39
N SER A 13 8.09 -0.38 3.61
CA SER A 13 9.37 -0.19 4.31
C SER A 13 10.52 -0.93 3.62
N ARG A 14 10.17 -2.05 2.99
CA ARG A 14 11.03 -2.85 2.11
C ARG A 14 10.71 -2.54 0.66
N ASP A 15 11.75 -2.30 -0.14
CA ASP A 15 11.72 -2.17 -1.60
C ASP A 15 10.79 -1.07 -2.16
N TRP A 16 10.20 -0.22 -1.31
CA TRP A 16 9.37 0.91 -1.71
C TRP A 16 8.28 0.50 -2.72
N TRP A 17 8.18 1.18 -3.87
CA TRP A 17 7.24 0.77 -4.92
C TRP A 17 7.69 -0.46 -5.72
N TYR A 18 8.95 -0.88 -5.61
CA TYR A 18 9.41 -2.15 -6.20
C TYR A 18 8.84 -3.36 -5.46
N ALA A 19 8.23 -3.18 -4.29
CA ALA A 19 7.46 -4.22 -3.60
C ALA A 19 6.31 -4.79 -4.46
N TRP A 20 5.82 -4.04 -5.45
CA TRP A 20 4.85 -4.58 -6.43
C TRP A 20 5.47 -5.57 -7.43
N VAL A 21 6.79 -5.56 -7.60
CA VAL A 21 7.53 -6.45 -8.51
C VAL A 21 8.05 -7.67 -7.76
N ASP A 22 8.60 -7.46 -6.56
CA ASP A 22 9.12 -8.53 -5.69
C ASP A 22 8.29 -8.55 -4.39
N TRP A 23 7.17 -9.26 -4.44
CA TRP A 23 6.17 -9.25 -3.37
C TRP A 23 6.60 -10.09 -2.16
N ASP A 24 6.71 -9.43 -1.00
CA ASP A 24 7.00 -10.03 0.31
C ASP A 24 5.84 -9.72 1.27
N ASP A 25 4.88 -10.64 1.37
CA ASP A 25 3.67 -10.48 2.17
C ASP A 25 3.96 -10.30 3.66
N ALA A 26 4.99 -10.98 4.19
CA ALA A 26 5.41 -10.85 5.57
C ALA A 26 5.96 -9.45 5.89
N SER A 27 6.63 -8.80 4.94
CA SER A 27 7.05 -7.40 5.08
C SER A 27 5.85 -6.46 5.10
N ILE A 28 4.90 -6.64 4.17
CA ILE A 28 3.69 -5.80 4.10
C ILE A 28 2.85 -5.96 5.37
N ALA A 29 2.63 -7.19 5.84
CA ALA A 29 1.88 -7.45 7.07
C ALA A 29 2.48 -6.73 8.29
N ARG A 30 3.82 -6.77 8.44
CA ARG A 30 4.51 -6.07 9.52
C ARG A 30 4.33 -4.55 9.46
N ASP A 31 4.39 -3.97 8.26
CA ASP A 31 4.15 -2.54 8.08
C ASP A 31 2.72 -2.16 8.50
N LEU A 32 1.74 -2.96 8.08
CA LEU A 32 0.33 -2.74 8.41
C LEU A 32 0.05 -2.90 9.92
N ASP A 33 0.68 -3.87 10.57
CA ASP A 33 0.58 -4.07 12.02
C ASP A 33 1.13 -2.86 12.79
N VAL A 34 2.25 -2.28 12.33
CA VAL A 34 2.82 -1.06 12.94
C VAL A 34 1.88 0.13 12.74
N ILE A 35 1.36 0.34 11.54
CA ILE A 35 0.43 1.43 11.23
C ILE A 35 -0.84 1.33 12.10
N ALA A 36 -1.41 0.13 12.21
CA ALA A 36 -2.56 -0.13 13.06
C ALA A 36 -2.23 0.07 14.55
N GLY A 37 -1.05 -0.37 14.99
CA GLY A 37 -0.55 -0.19 16.36
C GLY A 37 -0.37 1.28 16.76
N LEU A 38 -0.19 2.19 15.80
CA LEU A 38 -0.15 3.64 16.01
C LEU A 38 -1.55 4.29 16.08
N GLY A 39 -2.62 3.53 15.84
CA GLY A 39 -4.00 3.99 15.95
C GLY A 39 -4.56 4.65 14.67
N PHE A 40 -3.89 4.49 13.53
CA PHE A 40 -4.43 4.96 12.24
C PHE A 40 -5.57 4.04 11.76
N ASP A 41 -6.60 4.64 11.16
CA ASP A 41 -7.82 3.93 10.75
C ASP A 41 -7.89 3.59 9.26
N HIS A 42 -7.02 4.20 8.44
CA HIS A 42 -6.92 3.93 7.01
C HIS A 42 -5.52 4.24 6.47
N LEU A 43 -5.25 3.77 5.26
CA LEU A 43 -4.07 4.12 4.50
C LEU A 43 -4.41 4.49 3.06
N ARG A 44 -3.47 5.15 2.40
CA ARG A 44 -3.47 5.41 0.96
C ARG A 44 -2.20 4.82 0.33
N ILE A 45 -2.37 3.84 -0.55
CA ILE A 45 -1.29 3.20 -1.30
C ILE A 45 -1.26 3.70 -2.75
N GLN A 46 -0.12 3.57 -3.45
CA GLN A 46 0.01 3.91 -4.86
C GLN A 46 0.26 2.65 -5.68
N CYS A 47 -0.56 2.43 -6.71
CA CYS A 47 -0.35 1.38 -7.71
C CYS A 47 0.49 1.91 -8.87
N LEU A 48 1.34 1.05 -9.43
CA LEU A 48 2.16 1.39 -10.59
C LEU A 48 1.42 1.00 -11.88
N TRP A 49 0.94 1.99 -12.64
CA TRP A 49 0.17 1.75 -13.85
C TRP A 49 0.84 0.75 -14.83
N PRO A 50 2.16 0.81 -15.11
CA PRO A 50 2.80 -0.14 -16.02
C PRO A 50 2.73 -1.61 -15.57
N LEU A 51 2.56 -1.87 -14.26
CA LEU A 51 2.40 -3.23 -13.73
C LEU A 51 0.94 -3.69 -13.83
N PHE A 52 -0.01 -2.80 -13.53
CA PHE A 52 -1.43 -3.14 -13.47
C PHE A 52 -2.15 -3.11 -14.84
N GLN A 53 -1.63 -2.36 -15.81
CA GLN A 53 -2.14 -2.33 -17.18
C GLN A 53 -0.95 -2.24 -18.17
N PRO A 54 -0.20 -3.34 -18.35
CA PRO A 54 0.97 -3.36 -19.21
C PRO A 54 0.63 -3.18 -20.70
N ASN A 55 -0.62 -3.46 -21.09
CA ASN A 55 -1.15 -3.24 -22.43
C ASN A 55 -2.53 -2.56 -22.35
N PRO A 56 -2.87 -1.62 -23.25
CA PRO A 56 -4.17 -0.94 -23.22
C PRO A 56 -5.39 -1.88 -23.17
N ALA A 57 -5.30 -3.06 -23.77
CA ALA A 57 -6.37 -4.06 -23.82
C ALA A 57 -6.29 -5.12 -22.69
N HIS A 58 -5.36 -5.01 -21.75
CA HIS A 58 -5.17 -5.99 -20.69
C HIS A 58 -4.90 -5.34 -19.33
N VAL A 59 -5.77 -5.63 -18.35
CA VAL A 59 -5.64 -5.24 -16.94
C VAL A 59 -5.38 -6.51 -16.13
N SER A 60 -4.35 -6.50 -15.29
CA SER A 60 -3.99 -7.61 -14.39
C SER A 60 -4.79 -7.61 -13.10
#